data_AF-A0A0P5E725-F1
#
_entry.id   AF-A0A0P5E725-F1
#
_cell.length_a   1.000
_cell.length_b   1.000
_cell.length_c   1.000
_cell.angle_alpha   90.00
_cell.angle_beta   90.00
_cell.angle_gamma   90.00
#
_symmetry.space_group_name_H-M   'P 1'
#
loop_
_entity.id
_entity.type
_entity.pdbx_description
1 polymer ?
#
loop_
_entity_poly.entity_id
_entity_poly.type
_entity_poly.pdbx_seq_one_letter_code
_entity_poly.pdbx_strand_id
1 'polypeptide(L)'
;MSEIHHHCTENHMAQDWSGIDTWRMDKFLMFVRRIIWQSLQYLAKGGWKEEEVDAYSRMLSDVIINVNESTAILNVPIGLIQLHITNLFPEELAKAGGEDLNSSTISKMFEPFAIICLATSNDNGLKKDVHQHNFTYLIKQSDKSIGV
;
A
#
# COMPACT_ATOMS: atom_id res chain seq x y z
N MET A 1 -10.23 34.40 -33.00
CA MET A 1 -11.21 33.29 -33.08
C MET A 1 -10.53 31.90 -33.11
N SER A 2 -9.19 31.81 -33.21
CA SER A 2 -8.43 30.55 -33.11
C SER A 2 -8.05 30.15 -31.67
N GLU A 3 -7.86 31.10 -30.75
CA GLU A 3 -7.48 30.82 -29.35
C GLU A 3 -8.61 30.16 -28.54
N ILE A 4 -9.88 30.51 -28.82
CA ILE A 4 -11.03 29.94 -28.13
C ILE A 4 -11.19 28.45 -28.46
N HIS A 5 -10.83 28.05 -29.68
CA HIS A 5 -10.95 26.66 -30.13
C HIS A 5 -9.92 25.75 -29.44
N HIS A 6 -8.69 26.22 -29.26
CA HIS A 6 -7.65 25.49 -28.53
C HIS A 6 -8.00 25.30 -27.05
N HIS A 7 -8.47 26.35 -26.39
CA HIS A 7 -8.83 26.26 -24.97
C HIS A 7 -10.06 25.36 -24.73
N CYS A 8 -11.02 25.34 -25.67
CA CYS A 8 -12.19 24.48 -25.57
C CYS A 8 -11.84 23.01 -25.81
N THR A 9 -10.88 22.71 -26.69
CA THR A 9 -10.37 21.33 -26.89
C THR A 9 -9.59 20.80 -25.70
N GLU A 10 -8.78 21.63 -25.05
CA GLU A 10 -8.00 21.24 -23.86
C GLU A 10 -8.90 20.88 -22.68
N ASN A 11 -9.95 21.68 -22.45
CA ASN A 11 -10.93 21.41 -21.38
C ASN A 11 -11.81 20.18 -21.66
N HIS A 12 -12.17 19.92 -22.92
CA HIS A 12 -12.90 18.71 -23.30
C HIS A 12 -12.04 17.45 -23.10
N MET A 13 -10.77 17.49 -23.53
CA MET A 13 -9.86 16.36 -23.34
C MET A 13 -9.58 16.09 -21.84
N ALA A 14 -9.46 17.14 -21.01
CA ALA A 14 -9.28 16.98 -19.57
C ALA A 14 -10.51 16.35 -18.90
N GLN A 15 -11.73 16.69 -19.33
CA GLN A 15 -12.96 16.07 -18.83
C GLN A 15 -13.12 14.62 -19.31
N ASP A 16 -12.87 14.33 -20.60
CA ASP A 16 -12.96 12.96 -21.14
C ASP A 16 -11.88 12.03 -20.57
N TRP A 17 -10.70 12.58 -20.26
CA TRP A 17 -9.59 11.82 -19.67
C TRP A 17 -9.91 11.32 -18.26
N SER A 18 -10.66 12.10 -17.47
CA SER A 18 -10.99 11.75 -16.08
C SER A 18 -11.78 10.43 -15.94
N GLY A 19 -12.57 10.05 -16.95
CA GLY A 19 -13.31 8.78 -16.98
C GLY A 19 -12.55 7.58 -17.55
N ILE A 20 -11.58 7.81 -18.44
CA ILE A 20 -10.74 6.75 -19.04
C ILE A 20 -9.64 6.31 -18.05
N ASP A 21 -9.20 7.24 -17.19
CA ASP A 21 -8.09 7.02 -16.27
C ASP A 21 -8.43 6.12 -15.07
N THR A 22 -9.71 6.05 -14.67
CA THR A 22 -10.16 5.18 -13.57
C THR A 22 -9.89 3.69 -13.85
N TRP A 23 -10.14 3.22 -15.08
CA TRP A 23 -9.87 1.82 -15.44
C TRP A 23 -8.37 1.50 -15.47
N ARG A 24 -7.53 2.48 -15.81
CA ARG A 24 -6.07 2.34 -15.72
C ARG A 24 -5.63 2.23 -14.27
N MET A 25 -6.27 3.00 -13.39
CA MET A 25 -6.04 2.93 -11.95
C MET A 25 -6.43 1.56 -11.38
N ASP A 26 -7.61 1.04 -11.71
CA ASP A 26 -8.05 -0.28 -11.23
C ASP A 26 -7.08 -1.39 -11.62
N LYS A 27 -6.61 -1.40 -12.88
CA LYS A 27 -5.62 -2.37 -13.33
C LYS A 27 -4.29 -2.22 -12.61
N PHE A 28 -3.84 -0.99 -12.38
CA PHE A 28 -2.62 -0.72 -11.66
C PHE A 28 -2.72 -1.18 -10.19
N LEU A 29 -3.82 -0.87 -9.50
CA LEU A 29 -4.07 -1.30 -8.12
C LEU A 29 -4.21 -2.84 -8.01
N MET A 30 -4.81 -3.49 -9.02
CA MET A 30 -4.82 -4.97 -9.11
C MET A 30 -3.42 -5.54 -9.36
N PHE A 31 -2.59 -4.86 -10.13
CA PHE A 31 -1.20 -5.27 -10.37
C PHE A 31 -0.37 -5.18 -9.08
N VAL A 32 -0.49 -4.07 -8.34
CA VAL A 32 0.12 -3.91 -7.01
C VAL A 32 -0.31 -5.05 -6.08
N ARG A 33 -1.59 -5.42 -6.08
CA ARG A 33 -2.09 -6.56 -5.29
C ARG A 33 -1.37 -7.86 -5.65
N ARG A 34 -1.20 -8.14 -6.94
CA ARG A 34 -0.49 -9.36 -7.40
C ARG A 34 0.97 -9.36 -7.02
N ILE A 35 1.66 -8.22 -7.10
CA ILE A 35 3.07 -8.10 -6.68
C ILE A 35 3.19 -8.42 -5.20
N ILE A 36 2.39 -7.77 -4.34
CA ILE A 36 2.42 -7.99 -2.89
C ILE A 36 2.18 -9.47 -2.57
N TRP A 37 1.14 -10.07 -3.18
CA TRP A 37 0.85 -11.49 -3.00
C TRP A 37 2.02 -12.38 -3.40
N GLN A 38 2.63 -12.15 -4.57
CA GLN A 38 3.76 -12.96 -5.05
C GLN A 38 5.00 -12.80 -4.17
N SER A 39 5.29 -11.60 -3.69
CA SER A 39 6.40 -11.35 -2.77
C SER A 39 6.20 -12.07 -1.44
N LEU A 40 4.99 -12.01 -0.88
CA LEU A 40 4.67 -12.72 0.36
C LEU A 40 4.74 -14.23 0.19
N GLN A 41 4.27 -14.76 -0.96
CA GLN A 41 4.39 -16.18 -1.30
C GLN A 41 5.84 -16.62 -1.46
N TYR A 42 6.71 -15.76 -2.00
CA TYR A 42 8.14 -16.02 -2.08
C TYR A 42 8.76 -16.14 -0.68
N LEU A 43 8.46 -15.17 0.21
CA LEU A 43 8.94 -15.17 1.60
C LEU A 43 8.43 -16.37 2.39
N ALA A 44 7.15 -16.72 2.22
CA ALA A 44 6.54 -17.89 2.85
C ALA A 44 7.23 -19.20 2.43
N LYS A 45 7.52 -19.38 1.13
CA LYS A 45 8.28 -20.54 0.61
C LYS A 45 9.72 -20.58 1.11
N GLY A 46 10.32 -19.41 1.34
CA GLY A 46 11.65 -19.26 1.93
C GLY A 46 11.70 -19.56 3.43
N GLY A 47 10.55 -19.71 4.10
CA GLY A 47 10.47 -19.91 5.54
C GLY A 47 10.70 -18.62 6.34
N TRP A 48 10.34 -17.46 5.78
CA TRP A 48 10.46 -16.16 6.45
C TRP A 48 11.89 -15.83 6.94
N LYS A 49 12.90 -16.10 6.10
CA LYS A 49 14.30 -15.78 6.42
C LYS A 49 14.46 -14.30 6.73
N GLU A 50 15.14 -14.00 7.82
CA GLU A 50 15.27 -12.64 8.34
C GLU A 50 15.86 -11.66 7.32
N GLU A 51 16.88 -12.08 6.56
CA GLU A 51 17.50 -11.24 5.52
C GLU A 51 16.52 -10.86 4.40
N GLU A 52 15.67 -11.80 3.98
CA GLU A 52 14.69 -11.58 2.91
C GLU A 52 13.52 -10.72 3.40
N VAL A 53 13.10 -10.92 4.66
CA VAL A 53 12.07 -10.11 5.33
C VAL A 53 12.57 -8.68 5.51
N ASP A 54 13.81 -8.49 5.96
CA ASP A 54 14.40 -7.16 6.15
C ASP A 54 14.54 -6.42 4.81
N ALA A 55 15.01 -7.12 3.76
CA ALA A 55 15.12 -6.55 2.43
C ALA A 55 13.74 -6.14 1.88
N TYR A 56 12.73 -6.99 2.05
CA TYR A 56 11.37 -6.70 1.62
C TYR A 56 10.74 -5.55 2.42
N SER A 57 10.93 -5.50 3.75
CA SER A 57 10.42 -4.41 4.59
C SER A 57 11.02 -3.06 4.20
N ARG A 58 12.33 -3.01 3.90
CA ARG A 58 12.97 -1.79 3.38
C ARG A 58 12.43 -1.37 2.03
N MET A 59 12.28 -2.31 1.10
CA MET A 59 11.68 -2.05 -0.22
C MET A 59 10.25 -1.52 -0.06
N LEU A 60 9.46 -2.12 0.83
CA LEU A 60 8.09 -1.68 1.12
C LEU A 60 8.08 -0.27 1.72
N SER A 61 9.01 0.03 2.63
CA SER A 61 9.20 1.36 3.20
C SER A 61 9.50 2.40 2.12
N ASP A 62 10.46 2.13 1.23
CA ASP A 62 10.80 3.04 0.14
C ASP A 62 9.62 3.26 -0.81
N VAL A 63 8.87 2.20 -1.13
CA VAL A 63 7.69 2.29 -1.99
C VAL A 63 6.59 3.14 -1.36
N ILE A 64 6.35 3.04 -0.06
CA ILE A 64 5.23 3.76 0.58
C ILE A 64 5.66 5.18 1.02
N ILE A 65 6.93 5.41 1.34
CA ILE A 65 7.46 6.73 1.76
C ILE A 65 7.82 7.60 0.54
N ASN A 66 8.50 7.06 -0.48
CA ASN A 66 8.99 7.83 -1.65
C ASN A 66 8.00 7.84 -2.83
N VAL A 67 6.71 7.79 -2.54
CA VAL A 67 5.62 7.80 -3.54
C VAL A 67 5.64 9.09 -4.40
N ASN A 68 6.27 10.16 -3.90
CA ASN A 68 6.26 11.52 -4.44
C ASN A 68 6.71 11.67 -5.90
N GLU A 69 7.79 11.02 -6.35
CA GLU A 69 8.32 11.27 -7.70
C GLU A 69 7.60 10.46 -8.79
N SER A 70 7.27 9.19 -8.51
CA SER A 70 6.66 8.30 -9.50
C SER A 70 5.14 8.51 -9.65
N THR A 71 4.44 8.94 -8.61
CA THR A 71 2.98 9.17 -8.69
C THR A 71 2.59 10.53 -9.25
N ALA A 72 3.46 11.54 -9.08
CA ALA A 72 3.31 12.83 -9.73
C ALA A 72 3.31 12.70 -11.27
N ILE A 73 4.10 11.76 -11.81
CA ILE A 73 4.15 11.46 -13.26
C ILE A 73 2.87 10.77 -13.74
N LEU A 74 2.24 9.96 -12.88
CA LEU A 74 1.08 9.14 -13.22
C LEU A 74 -0.26 9.81 -12.85
N ASN A 75 -0.25 11.07 -12.39
CA ASN A 75 -1.43 11.78 -11.86
C ASN A 75 -2.20 10.99 -10.78
N VAL A 76 -1.53 10.09 -10.07
CA VAL A 76 -2.17 9.34 -9.00
C VAL A 76 -2.13 10.18 -7.74
N PRO A 77 -3.26 10.37 -7.02
CA PRO A 77 -3.21 10.98 -5.72
C PRO A 77 -2.25 10.21 -4.82
N ILE A 78 -1.23 10.89 -4.27
CA ILE A 78 -0.16 10.30 -3.45
C ILE A 78 -0.74 9.40 -2.34
N GLY A 79 -1.87 9.79 -1.76
CA GLY A 79 -2.57 9.02 -0.74
C GLY A 79 -3.28 7.75 -1.22
N LEU A 80 -3.64 7.63 -2.51
CA LEU A 80 -4.44 6.49 -3.01
C LEU A 80 -3.65 5.18 -2.93
N ILE A 81 -2.38 5.18 -3.37
CA ILE A 81 -1.53 3.99 -3.36
C ILE A 81 -1.13 3.65 -1.92
N GLN A 82 -0.81 4.66 -1.11
CA GLN A 82 -0.49 4.46 0.31
C GLN A 82 -1.67 3.83 1.06
N LEU A 83 -2.89 4.34 0.87
CA LEU A 83 -4.13 3.78 1.43
C LEU A 83 -4.38 2.36 0.90
N HIS A 84 -4.27 2.16 -0.41
CA HIS A 84 -4.52 0.85 -1.02
C HIS A 84 -3.58 -0.22 -0.48
N ILE A 85 -2.27 0.06 -0.42
CA ILE A 85 -1.28 -0.87 0.12
C ILE A 85 -1.53 -1.09 1.62
N THR A 86 -1.79 -0.03 2.39
CA THR A 86 -2.09 -0.12 3.82
C THR A 86 -3.28 -1.04 4.11
N ASN A 87 -4.37 -0.89 3.37
CA ASN A 87 -5.58 -1.68 3.60
C ASN A 87 -5.42 -3.12 3.10
N LEU A 88 -4.66 -3.32 2.02
CA LEU A 88 -4.45 -4.61 1.40
C LEU A 88 -3.44 -5.49 2.14
N PHE A 89 -2.34 -4.90 2.62
CA PHE A 89 -1.18 -5.64 3.11
C PHE A 89 -1.50 -6.62 4.26
N PRO A 90 -2.26 -6.25 5.31
CA PRO A 90 -2.63 -7.18 6.37
C PRO A 90 -3.46 -8.36 5.86
N GLU A 91 -4.34 -8.13 4.89
CA GLU A 91 -5.17 -9.17 4.29
C GLU A 91 -4.32 -10.20 3.54
N GLU A 92 -3.37 -9.73 2.72
CA GLU A 92 -2.49 -10.60 1.96
C GLU A 92 -1.45 -11.31 2.86
N LEU A 93 -0.96 -10.63 3.90
CA LEU A 93 -0.08 -11.24 4.90
C LEU A 93 -0.80 -12.33 5.69
N ALA A 94 -2.05 -12.11 6.10
CA ALA A 94 -2.84 -13.13 6.79
C ALA A 94 -3.06 -14.38 5.94
N LYS A 95 -3.27 -14.20 4.62
CA LYS A 95 -3.44 -15.30 3.66
C LYS A 95 -2.13 -16.06 3.39
N ALA A 96 -1.00 -15.36 3.32
CA ALA A 96 0.30 -15.97 3.03
C ALA A 96 1.01 -16.53 4.28
N GLY A 97 0.70 -15.97 5.45
CA GLY A 97 1.37 -16.18 6.71
C GLY A 97 1.21 -17.56 7.36
N GLY A 98 0.04 -18.17 7.21
CA GLY A 98 -0.28 -19.42 7.90
C GLY A 98 -0.13 -19.32 9.43
N GLU A 99 0.09 -20.45 10.10
CA GLU A 99 0.30 -20.52 11.55
C GLU A 99 1.76 -20.27 11.97
N ASP A 100 2.70 -20.26 11.01
CA ASP A 100 4.15 -20.21 11.26
C ASP A 100 4.74 -18.78 11.32
N LEU A 101 3.90 -17.75 11.21
CA LEU A 101 4.37 -16.36 11.29
C LEU A 101 4.77 -15.99 12.73
N ASN A 102 6.07 -15.72 12.92
CA ASN A 102 6.57 -15.18 14.18
C ASN A 102 6.15 -13.71 14.37
N SER A 103 5.75 -13.34 15.58
CA SER A 103 5.42 -11.97 15.98
C SER A 103 6.53 -10.96 15.68
N SER A 104 7.80 -11.38 15.73
CA SER A 104 8.94 -10.52 15.37
C SER A 104 8.96 -10.18 13.87
N THR A 105 8.72 -11.17 13.01
CA THR A 105 8.59 -11.00 11.54
C THR A 105 7.44 -10.08 11.21
N ILE A 106 6.29 -10.27 11.86
CA ILE A 106 5.12 -9.41 11.67
C ILE A 106 5.48 -7.97 12.07
N SER A 107 6.06 -7.76 13.25
CA SER A 107 6.41 -6.42 13.74
C SER A 107 7.34 -5.69 12.76
N LYS A 108 8.36 -6.38 12.22
CA LYS A 108 9.27 -5.84 11.21
C LYS A 108 8.58 -5.46 9.90
N MET A 109 7.61 -6.27 9.45
CA MET A 109 6.84 -5.99 8.23
C MET A 109 5.90 -4.80 8.39
N PHE A 110 5.47 -4.51 9.62
CA PHE A 110 4.55 -3.40 9.93
C PHE A 110 5.25 -2.08 10.27
N GLU A 111 6.56 -2.10 10.56
CA GLU A 111 7.39 -0.91 10.82
C GLU A 111 7.21 0.23 9.81
N PRO A 112 7.26 0.00 8.47
CA PRO A 112 7.09 1.08 7.50
C PRO A 112 5.74 1.81 7.65
N PHE A 113 4.66 1.09 7.95
CA PHE A 113 3.33 1.69 8.13
C PHE A 113 3.23 2.53 9.40
N ALA A 114 3.94 2.15 10.47
CA ALA A 114 4.01 2.93 11.69
C ALA A 114 4.75 4.25 11.46
N ILE A 115 5.85 4.23 10.69
CA ILE A 115 6.61 5.44 10.32
C ILE A 115 5.73 6.41 9.55
N ILE A 116 4.93 5.93 8.59
CA ILE A 116 4.01 6.76 7.82
C ILE A 116 2.92 7.38 8.70
N CYS A 117 2.33 6.61 9.62
CA CYS A 117 1.37 7.13 10.58
C CYS A 117 1.91 8.30 11.41
N LEU A 118 3.19 8.22 11.80
CA LEU A 118 3.86 9.24 12.60
C LEU A 118 4.28 10.44 11.75
N ALA A 119 4.75 10.20 10.51
CA ALA A 119 5.22 11.23 9.59
C ALA A 119 4.08 12.04 8.95
N THR A 120 2.95 11.39 8.64
CA THR A 120 1.78 12.04 8.03
C THR A 120 0.92 12.68 9.11
N SER A 121 1.41 13.75 9.75
CA SER A 121 0.76 14.36 10.92
C SER A 121 -0.62 14.98 10.64
N ASN A 122 -0.99 15.25 9.38
CA ASN A 122 -2.17 16.04 9.03
C ASN A 122 -3.24 15.31 8.16
N ASP A 123 -2.99 14.10 7.67
CA ASP A 123 -3.99 13.32 6.91
C ASP A 123 -4.73 12.35 7.85
N ASN A 124 -5.89 12.80 8.32
CA ASN A 124 -6.74 12.04 9.24
C ASN A 124 -7.31 10.76 8.62
N GLY A 125 -7.39 10.68 7.28
CA GLY A 125 -7.89 9.50 6.56
C GLY A 125 -6.89 8.35 6.61
N LEU A 126 -5.64 8.62 6.22
CA LEU A 126 -4.53 7.65 6.29
C LEU A 126 -4.33 7.11 7.71
N LYS A 127 -4.33 7.98 8.73
CA LYS A 127 -4.19 7.55 10.14
C LYS A 127 -5.31 6.61 10.58
N LYS A 128 -6.55 6.93 10.23
CA LYS A 128 -7.71 6.13 10.61
C LYS A 128 -7.65 4.73 9.98
N ASP A 129 -7.26 4.65 8.72
CA ASP A 129 -7.18 3.39 7.99
C ASP A 129 -6.02 2.49 8.47
N VAL A 130 -4.83 3.06 8.73
CA VAL A 130 -3.73 2.29 9.34
C VAL A 130 -4.14 1.78 10.73
N HIS A 131 -4.79 2.61 11.56
CA HIS A 131 -5.30 2.18 12.86
C HIS A 131 -6.30 1.02 12.74
N GLN A 132 -7.25 1.14 11.81
CA GLN A 132 -8.33 0.17 11.65
C GLN A 132 -7.83 -1.17 11.10
N HIS A 133 -6.88 -1.18 10.16
CA HIS A 133 -6.49 -2.40 9.47
C HIS A 133 -5.19 -3.00 9.99
N ASN A 134 -4.19 -2.16 10.31
CA ASN A 134 -2.87 -2.66 10.73
C ASN A 134 -2.82 -2.93 12.22
N PHE A 135 -3.14 -1.92 13.05
CA PHE A 135 -3.07 -2.08 14.50
C PHE A 135 -4.11 -3.08 15.04
N THR A 136 -5.32 -3.07 14.50
CA THR A 136 -6.33 -4.09 14.84
C THR A 136 -5.87 -5.50 14.46
N TYR A 137 -5.17 -5.65 13.33
CA TYR A 137 -4.60 -6.94 12.94
C TYR A 137 -3.52 -7.39 13.93
N LEU A 138 -2.60 -6.49 14.31
CA LEU A 138 -1.56 -6.76 15.30
C LEU A 138 -2.15 -7.15 16.66
N ILE A 139 -3.16 -6.43 17.13
CA ILE A 139 -3.84 -6.73 18.40
C ILE A 139 -4.53 -8.11 18.36
N LYS A 140 -5.23 -8.43 17.27
CA LYS A 140 -5.86 -9.76 17.10
C LYS A 140 -4.84 -10.90 17.06
N GLN A 141 -3.66 -10.66 16.49
CA GLN A 141 -2.54 -11.60 16.47
C GLN A 141 -1.92 -11.76 17.86
N SER A 142 -1.71 -10.67 18.61
CA SER A 142 -1.17 -10.74 19.98
C SER A 142 -2.12 -11.47 20.93
N ASP A 143 -3.42 -11.21 20.85
CA ASP A 143 -4.41 -11.86 21.71
C ASP A 143 -4.49 -13.38 21.47
N LYS A 144 -4.37 -13.82 20.20
CA LYS A 144 -4.28 -15.24 19.86
C LYS A 144 -3.04 -15.92 20.45
N SER A 145 -1.94 -15.19 20.62
CA SER A 145 -0.69 -15.72 21.18
C SER A 145 -0.68 -15.76 22.72
N ILE A 146 -1.58 -15.03 23.39
CA ILE A 146 -1.69 -14.94 24.86
C ILE A 146 -2.77 -15.91 25.40
N GLY A 147 -3.66 -16.41 24.55
CA GLY A 147 -4.62 -17.46 24.89
C GLY A 147 -4.00 -18.87 24.87
N VAL A 148 -3.11 -19.16 25.82
CA VAL A 148 -2.68 -20.53 26.21
C VAL A 148 -3.06 -20.78 27.65
#